data_AF-A0AAU6LJ09-F1
#
_entry.id   AF-A0AAU6LJ09-F1
#
_cell.length_a   1.000
_cell.length_b   1.000
_cell.length_c   1.000
_cell.angle_alpha   90.00
_cell.angle_beta   90.00
_cell.angle_gamma   90.00
#
_symmetry.space_group_name_H-M   'P 1'
#
loop_
_entity.id
_entity.type
_entity.pdbx_description
1 polymer ?
#
loop_
_entity_poly.entity_id
_entity_poly.type
_entity_poly.pdbx_seq_one_letter_code
_entity_poly.pdbx_strand_id
1 'polypeptide(L)'
;MVMVLPPYSSSPVVNGHPLLDEPGFWPAHLAELCEGFAAGAFGVDAWDAQDMWERLRDESAWPVFSVPLSGGFVIVAHYNSGEEFTTTDYFLTHPDWSRALRLAADDQDRIGPGPCWPELAALTRCLTPG
;
A
#
# COMPACT_ATOMS: atom_id res chain seq x y z
N MET A 1 11.04 5.61 -19.11
CA MET A 1 9.60 5.54 -19.46
C MET A 1 8.85 5.60 -18.15
N VAL A 2 8.06 6.66 -17.92
CA VAL A 2 7.26 6.80 -16.69
C VAL A 2 6.06 5.87 -16.84
N MET A 3 5.95 4.88 -15.95
CA MET A 3 4.79 3.98 -15.91
C MET A 3 3.59 4.75 -15.37
N VAL A 4 2.45 4.60 -16.03
CA VAL A 4 1.17 5.18 -15.61
C VAL A 4 0.46 4.11 -14.78
N LEU A 5 0.41 4.29 -13.46
CA LEU A 5 -0.54 3.54 -12.62
C LEU A 5 -1.97 3.83 -13.13
N PRO A 6 -2.94 2.91 -13.00
CA PRO A 6 -4.35 3.15 -13.36
C PRO A 6 -4.87 4.49 -12.80
N PRO A 7 -5.89 5.12 -13.40
CA PRO A 7 -5.95 6.57 -13.60
C PRO A 7 -6.39 7.33 -12.35
N TYR A 8 -5.46 7.52 -11.42
CA TYR A 8 -5.59 8.45 -10.31
C TYR A 8 -5.13 9.83 -10.82
N SER A 9 -6.01 10.49 -11.58
CA SER A 9 -5.66 11.72 -12.33
C SER A 9 -5.72 13.01 -11.52
N SER A 10 -6.05 12.96 -10.22
CA SER A 10 -6.46 14.15 -9.46
C SER A 10 -5.54 14.58 -8.31
N SER A 11 -4.62 13.74 -7.82
CA SER A 11 -3.71 14.09 -6.72
C SER A 11 -2.27 13.62 -6.96
N PRO A 12 -1.22 14.34 -6.51
CA PRO A 12 0.16 13.91 -6.72
C PRO A 12 0.45 12.64 -5.92
N VAL A 13 0.75 11.57 -6.65
CA VAL A 13 1.39 10.37 -6.12
C VAL A 13 2.74 10.77 -5.51
N VAL A 14 2.94 10.46 -4.23
CA VAL A 14 4.17 10.75 -3.49
C VAL A 14 4.89 9.46 -3.07
N ASN A 15 6.21 9.56 -2.87
CA ASN A 15 6.98 8.44 -2.35
C ASN A 15 6.62 8.20 -0.86
N GLY A 16 5.99 7.06 -0.57
CA GLY A 16 5.59 6.68 0.79
C GLY A 16 6.70 6.05 1.62
N HIS A 17 7.81 5.59 1.03
CA HIS A 17 8.84 4.82 1.75
C HIS A 17 9.34 5.44 3.05
N PRO A 18 9.56 6.77 3.18
CA PRO A 18 9.97 7.37 4.45
C PRO A 18 9.00 7.13 5.61
N LEU A 19 7.71 6.91 5.31
CA LEU A 19 6.69 6.63 6.32
C LEU A 19 6.86 5.23 6.95
N LEU A 20 7.51 4.28 6.27
CA LEU A 20 7.68 2.91 6.78
C LEU A 20 8.52 2.84 8.06
N ASP A 21 9.40 3.82 8.26
CA ASP A 21 10.27 3.93 9.43
C ASP A 21 9.61 4.69 10.60
N GLU A 22 8.43 5.27 10.38
CA GLU A 22 7.71 6.01 11.40
C GLU A 22 6.87 5.05 12.28
N PRO A 23 6.90 5.19 13.63
CA PRO A 23 6.22 4.26 14.53
C PRO A 23 4.71 4.07 14.23
N GLY A 24 4.02 5.15 13.84
CA GLY A 24 2.58 5.12 13.57
C GLY A 24 2.17 4.35 12.31
N PHE A 25 3.10 4.01 11.40
CA PHE A 25 2.76 3.46 10.08
C PHE A 25 2.07 2.11 10.13
N TRP A 26 2.71 1.10 10.73
CA TRP A 26 2.15 -0.24 10.79
C TRP A 26 0.82 -0.34 11.55
N PRO A 27 0.65 0.29 12.73
CA PRO A 27 -0.65 0.29 13.38
C PRO A 27 -1.73 1.02 12.55
N ALA A 28 -1.41 2.14 11.90
CA ALA A 28 -2.37 2.85 11.05
C ALA A 28 -2.77 2.04 9.81
N HIS A 29 -1.81 1.42 9.13
CA HIS A 29 -2.04 0.61 7.92
C HIS A 29 -2.91 -0.62 8.21
N LEU A 30 -2.66 -1.30 9.33
CA LEU A 30 -3.34 -2.56 9.66
C LEU A 30 -4.69 -2.35 10.34
N ALA A 31 -4.98 -1.16 10.87
CA ALA A 31 -6.25 -0.86 11.53
C ALA A 31 -7.46 -1.08 10.60
N GLU A 32 -7.32 -0.77 9.31
CA GLU A 32 -8.38 -0.98 8.30
C GLU A 32 -8.55 -2.45 7.90
N LEU A 33 -7.48 -3.25 8.02
CA LEU A 33 -7.46 -4.64 7.57
C LEU A 33 -7.86 -5.63 8.68
N CYS A 34 -7.75 -5.22 9.94
CA CYS A 34 -7.95 -6.08 11.09
C CYS A 34 -8.65 -5.33 12.23
N GLU A 35 -9.93 -5.61 12.44
CA GLU A 35 -10.66 -5.10 13.61
C GLU A 35 -9.98 -5.55 14.91
N GLY A 36 -9.85 -4.61 15.86
CA GLY A 36 -9.39 -4.90 17.22
C GLY A 36 -7.88 -4.83 17.48
N PHE A 37 -7.05 -4.45 16.49
CA PHE A 37 -5.66 -4.11 16.76
C PHE A 37 -5.57 -2.72 17.42
N ALA A 38 -5.05 -2.68 18.65
CA ALA A 38 -4.70 -1.43 19.31
C ALA A 38 -3.26 -1.03 18.93
N ALA A 39 -3.01 0.27 18.75
CA ALA A 39 -1.67 0.82 18.52
C ALA A 39 -0.64 0.33 19.55
N GLY A 40 -1.07 0.14 20.80
CA GLY A 40 -0.23 -0.38 21.87
C GLY A 40 0.36 -1.79 21.62
N ALA A 41 -0.24 -2.61 20.75
CA ALA A 41 0.33 -3.90 20.34
C ALA A 41 1.64 -3.73 19.52
N PHE A 42 1.82 -2.56 18.90
CA PHE A 42 3.03 -2.17 18.19
C PHE A 42 4.01 -1.39 19.07
N GLY A 43 3.71 -1.20 20.36
CA GLY A 43 4.50 -0.37 21.26
C GLY A 43 4.38 1.13 20.99
N VAL A 44 3.31 1.55 20.31
CA VAL A 44 3.06 2.92 19.86
C VAL A 44 1.80 3.43 20.55
N ASP A 45 1.75 4.72 20.87
CA ASP A 45 0.53 5.31 21.42
C ASP A 45 -0.53 5.51 20.33
N ALA A 46 -1.78 5.65 20.76
CA ALA A 46 -2.89 5.76 19.82
C ALA A 46 -2.88 7.07 19.02
N TRP A 47 -2.22 8.12 19.52
CA TRP A 47 -2.16 9.42 18.87
C TRP A 47 -1.20 9.38 17.68
N ASP A 48 0.00 8.79 17.85
CA ASP A 48 0.95 8.57 16.76
C ASP A 48 0.35 7.76 15.60
N ALA A 49 -0.45 6.73 15.92
CA ALA A 49 -1.16 5.94 14.92
C ALA A 49 -2.28 6.73 14.23
N GLN A 50 -3.01 7.57 14.98
CA GLN A 50 -4.06 8.43 14.43
C GLN A 50 -3.48 9.52 13.50
N ASP A 51 -2.43 10.21 13.93
CA ASP A 51 -1.74 11.22 13.12
C ASP A 51 -1.21 10.62 11.81
N MET A 52 -0.68 9.41 11.86
CA MET A 52 -0.25 8.68 10.67
C MET A 52 -1.43 8.27 9.79
N TRP A 53 -2.53 7.80 10.37
CA TRP A 53 -3.74 7.45 9.62
C TRP A 53 -4.26 8.66 8.85
N GLU A 54 -4.31 9.85 9.45
CA GLU A 54 -4.71 11.09 8.78
C GLU A 54 -3.78 11.45 7.61
N ARG A 55 -2.45 11.30 7.80
CA ARG A 55 -1.45 11.55 6.74
C ARG A 55 -1.56 10.58 5.57
N LEU A 56 -1.80 9.30 5.84
CA LEU A 56 -1.97 8.28 4.81
C LEU A 56 -3.23 8.52 3.98
N ARG A 57 -4.21 9.25 4.54
CA ARG A 57 -5.48 9.59 3.90
C ARG A 57 -5.54 11.01 3.36
N ASP A 58 -4.47 11.79 3.45
CA ASP A 58 -4.44 13.17 2.96
C ASP A 58 -4.72 13.23 1.45
N GLU A 59 -5.81 13.90 1.08
CA GLU A 59 -6.22 14.04 -0.32
C GLU A 59 -5.18 14.79 -1.17
N SER A 60 -4.29 15.57 -0.54
CA SER A 60 -3.26 16.35 -1.21
C SER A 60 -1.97 15.59 -1.52
N ALA A 61 -1.79 14.39 -0.96
CA ALA A 61 -0.61 13.57 -1.17
C ALA A 61 -0.97 12.08 -1.03
N TRP A 62 -0.80 11.30 -2.10
CA TRP A 62 -1.19 9.88 -2.14
C TRP A 62 0.05 8.98 -2.06
N PRO A 63 0.38 8.40 -0.88
CA PRO A 63 1.59 7.61 -0.71
C PRO A 63 1.58 6.34 -1.55
N VAL A 64 2.69 6.11 -2.25
CA VAL A 64 2.99 4.86 -2.95
C VAL A 64 4.20 4.18 -2.34
N PHE A 65 4.05 2.89 -2.09
CA PHE A 65 5.09 1.99 -1.59
C PHE A 65 5.37 0.95 -2.66
N SER A 66 6.66 0.71 -2.95
CA SER A 66 7.09 -0.25 -3.96
C SER A 66 7.98 -1.32 -3.35
N VAL A 67 7.65 -2.58 -3.60
CA VAL A 67 8.43 -3.73 -3.17
C VAL A 67 8.98 -4.42 -4.42
N PRO A 68 10.27 -4.24 -4.74
CA PRO A 68 10.87 -4.86 -5.90
C PRO A 68 11.01 -6.37 -5.72
N LEU A 69 10.76 -7.09 -6.81
CA LEU A 69 10.89 -8.53 -6.92
C LEU A 69 11.89 -8.88 -8.02
N SER A 70 12.37 -10.12 -7.99
CA SER A 70 13.23 -10.69 -9.02
C SER A 70 12.56 -10.62 -10.40
N GLY A 71 13.40 -10.52 -11.44
CA GLY A 71 12.91 -10.43 -12.82
C GLY A 71 12.25 -9.11 -13.19
N GLY A 72 12.42 -8.04 -12.38
CA GLY A 72 11.91 -6.71 -12.71
C GLY A 72 10.44 -6.49 -12.34
N PHE A 73 9.81 -7.45 -11.67
CA PHE A 73 8.47 -7.27 -11.12
C PHE A 73 8.50 -6.34 -9.91
N VAL A 74 7.42 -5.59 -9.68
CA VAL A 74 7.28 -4.73 -8.50
C VAL A 74 5.86 -4.85 -7.97
N ILE A 75 5.72 -5.13 -6.67
CA ILE A 75 4.46 -4.98 -5.94
C ILE A 75 4.33 -3.52 -5.51
N VAL A 76 3.17 -2.94 -5.75
CA VAL A 76 2.88 -1.54 -5.41
C VAL A 76 1.70 -1.52 -4.46
N ALA A 77 1.83 -0.86 -3.32
CA ALA A 77 0.70 -0.45 -2.49
C ALA A 77 0.49 1.06 -2.68
N HIS A 78 -0.72 1.44 -3.04
CA HIS A 78 -1.09 2.82 -3.36
C HIS A 78 -2.28 3.24 -2.50
N TYR A 79 -2.08 4.24 -1.66
CA TYR A 79 -3.15 4.89 -0.95
C TYR A 79 -3.84 5.88 -1.89
N ASN A 80 -5.15 5.75 -2.02
CA ASN A 80 -5.98 6.58 -2.87
C ASN A 80 -7.12 7.14 -2.02
N SER A 81 -7.05 8.44 -1.72
CA SER A 81 -8.11 9.16 -1.01
C SER A 81 -9.01 9.88 -2.00
N GLY A 82 -9.82 9.13 -2.73
CA GLY A 82 -10.81 9.69 -3.65
C GLY A 82 -12.00 10.34 -2.92
N GLU A 83 -12.89 10.98 -3.67
CA GLU A 83 -13.99 11.82 -3.12
C GLU A 83 -14.99 11.07 -2.22
N GLU A 84 -15.12 9.74 -2.35
CA GLU A 84 -16.08 8.95 -1.56
C GLU A 84 -15.41 8.06 -0.50
N PHE A 85 -14.26 7.46 -0.81
CA PHE A 85 -13.58 6.52 0.07
C PHE A 85 -12.06 6.62 -0.07
N THR A 86 -11.37 6.45 1.06
CA THR A 86 -9.94 6.13 1.04
C THR A 86 -9.76 4.63 0.87
N THR A 87 -8.95 4.24 -0.10
CA THR A 87 -8.66 2.86 -0.44
C THR A 87 -7.15 2.64 -0.52
N THR A 88 -6.68 1.47 -0.11
CA THR A 88 -5.35 0.95 -0.42
C THR A 88 -5.46 -0.05 -1.55
N ASP A 89 -4.83 0.28 -2.67
CA ASP A 89 -4.77 -0.55 -3.85
C ASP A 89 -3.43 -1.27 -3.96
N TYR A 90 -3.49 -2.58 -4.20
CA TYR A 90 -2.32 -3.41 -4.36
C TYR A 90 -2.19 -3.87 -5.81
N PHE A 91 -1.04 -3.63 -6.42
CA PHE A 91 -0.75 -3.98 -7.80
C PHE A 91 0.50 -4.84 -7.92
N LEU A 92 0.56 -5.65 -8.98
CA LEU A 92 1.78 -6.21 -9.55
C LEU A 92 2.06 -5.52 -10.88
N THR A 93 3.30 -5.06 -11.04
CA THR A 93 3.74 -4.34 -12.24
C THR A 93 5.01 -4.96 -12.80
N HIS A 94 5.23 -4.74 -14.10
CA HIS A 94 6.45 -5.13 -14.81
C HIS A 94 6.71 -4.10 -15.92
N PRO A 95 7.96 -3.68 -16.19
CA PRO A 95 8.28 -2.67 -17.20
C PRO A 95 7.76 -2.98 -18.61
N ASP A 96 7.69 -4.26 -18.96
CA ASP A 96 7.21 -4.73 -20.27
C ASP A 96 5.67 -4.84 -20.35
N TRP A 97 4.94 -4.58 -19.27
CA TRP A 97 3.48 -4.65 -19.27
C TRP A 97 2.86 -3.30 -19.58
N SER A 98 1.84 -3.30 -20.43
CA SER A 98 1.06 -2.10 -20.76
C SER A 98 0.11 -1.67 -19.64
N ARG A 99 -0.17 -2.56 -18.67
CA ARG A 99 -1.06 -2.28 -17.54
C ARG A 99 -0.63 -3.08 -16.30
N ALA A 100 -0.76 -2.47 -15.14
CA ALA A 100 -0.63 -3.12 -13.84
C ALA A 100 -1.76 -4.13 -13.58
N LEU A 101 -1.43 -5.26 -12.96
CA LEU A 101 -2.40 -6.23 -12.46
C LEU A 101 -2.82 -5.83 -11.04
N ARG A 102 -4.10 -5.54 -10.79
CA ARG A 102 -4.61 -5.28 -9.43
C ARG A 102 -4.73 -6.62 -8.70
N LEU A 103 -3.98 -6.77 -7.61
CA LEU A 103 -3.95 -7.97 -6.76
C LEU A 103 -5.06 -7.92 -5.71
N ALA A 104 -5.25 -6.75 -5.10
CA ALA A 104 -6.24 -6.54 -4.07
C ALA A 104 -6.62 -5.06 -3.94
N ALA A 105 -7.74 -4.81 -3.28
CA ALA A 105 -8.14 -3.51 -2.75
C ALA A 105 -8.97 -3.70 -1.48
N ASP A 106 -8.88 -2.75 -0.56
CA ASP A 106 -9.67 -2.68 0.67
C ASP A 106 -10.99 -1.89 0.51
N ASP A 107 -11.35 -1.55 -0.74
CA ASP A 107 -12.62 -0.87 -1.06
C ASP A 107 -13.86 -1.75 -0.81
N GLN A 108 -15.06 -1.16 -0.90
CA GLN A 108 -16.33 -1.85 -0.62
C GLN A 108 -16.60 -3.04 -1.54
N ASP A 109 -16.00 -3.07 -2.74
CA ASP A 109 -16.11 -4.19 -3.69
C ASP A 109 -15.03 -5.26 -3.47
N ARG A 110 -14.19 -5.08 -2.43
CA ARG A 110 -13.06 -5.91 -1.97
C ARG A 110 -12.59 -6.89 -3.04
N ILE A 111 -11.78 -6.39 -3.96
CA ILE A 111 -11.04 -7.26 -4.85
C ILE A 111 -9.97 -7.96 -4.01
N GLY A 112 -10.04 -9.29 -3.97
CA GLY A 112 -9.21 -10.12 -3.10
C GLY A 112 -9.37 -11.60 -3.44
N PRO A 113 -8.55 -12.48 -2.83
CA PRO A 113 -7.90 -12.32 -1.53
C PRO A 113 -6.44 -11.81 -1.57
N GLY A 114 -5.97 -11.25 -2.69
CA GLY A 114 -4.54 -11.04 -2.88
C GLY A 114 -3.80 -12.38 -3.00
N PRO A 115 -2.47 -12.42 -2.79
CA PRO A 115 -1.71 -13.66 -2.87
C PRO A 115 -2.08 -14.63 -1.73
N CYS A 116 -2.26 -15.90 -2.06
CA CYS A 116 -2.39 -16.96 -1.05
C CYS A 116 -1.05 -17.19 -0.32
N TRP A 117 -1.07 -17.88 0.83
CA TRP A 117 0.14 -18.07 1.65
C TRP A 117 1.34 -18.67 0.88
N PRO A 118 1.17 -19.71 0.02
CA PRO A 118 2.26 -20.19 -0.84
C PRO A 118 2.83 -19.14 -1.79
N GLU A 119 1.97 -18.29 -2.38
CA GLU A 119 2.39 -17.21 -3.27
C GLU A 119 3.14 -16.14 -2.49
N LEU A 120 2.65 -15.74 -1.31
CA LEU A 120 3.34 -14.81 -0.43
C LEU A 120 4.72 -15.34 -0.01
N ALA A 121 4.80 -16.62 0.37
CA ALA A 121 6.07 -17.26 0.70
C ALA A 121 7.01 -17.39 -0.51
N ALA A 122 6.47 -17.43 -1.74
CA ALA A 122 7.28 -17.38 -2.95
C ALA A 122 7.81 -15.97 -3.22
N LEU A 123 6.98 -14.95 -3.02
CA LEU A 123 7.35 -13.55 -3.16
C LEU A 123 8.52 -13.17 -2.25
N THR A 124 8.53 -13.65 -1.01
CA THR A 124 9.65 -13.37 -0.08
C THR A 124 10.99 -13.90 -0.56
N ARG A 125 11.01 -14.99 -1.34
CA ARG A 125 12.23 -15.53 -1.96
C ARG A 125 12.67 -14.75 -3.20
N CYS A 126 11.76 -13.98 -3.78
CA CYS A 126 12.03 -13.13 -4.93
C CYS A 126 12.40 -11.70 -4.53
N LEU A 127 12.30 -11.32 -3.26
CA LEU A 127 12.68 -9.99 -2.80
C LEU A 127 14.15 -9.72 -3.14
N THR A 128 14.39 -8.62 -3.83
CA THR A 128 15.74 -8.10 -4.01
C THR A 128 16.02 -7.12 -2.86
N PRO A 129 17.25 -7.10 -2.29
CA PRO A 129 17.63 -6.03 -1.36
C PRO A 129 17.41 -4.67 -2.03
N GLY A 130 16.73 -3.77 -1.32
CA GLY A 130 16.58 -2.36 -1.71
C GLY A 130 17.85 -1.58 -1.45
#